data_AF-A0A1G8SLD9-F1
#
_entry.id   AF-A0A1G8SLD9-F1
#
_cell.length_a   1.000
_cell.length_b   1.000
_cell.length_c   1.000
_cell.angle_alpha   90.00
_cell.angle_beta   90.00
_cell.angle_gamma   90.00
#
_symmetry.space_group_name_H-M   'P 1'
#
loop_
_entity.id
_entity.type
_entity.pdbx_description
1 polymer ?
#
loop_
_entity_poly.entity_id
_entity_poly.type
_entity_poly.pdbx_seq_one_letter_code
_entity_poly.pdbx_strand_id
1 'polypeptide(L)'
;MKLKNSVFKSSNLYRILGTNSNAGEELIKQRYLEKVREFPPEENPEEFKVIREAYDTLKDPFKRSGYDLETKYQGQASKFLQEAVDYMDWGKIEEAEFLLNKAAELAADNLYILRLKAEVAVMKGDINLFNDIFEQLEELFPKKQEYLLLLNKIVLLLESEQYTKYANRVLKEMEKKFPDKKSEMTDVYIGVYDQQGKFNKIWNVLSNELKTFTEPDEDNIRHFLTAIALINKYEKWEKKDSLIALTESFIAKINEDQELRDYIIYVLDENYFEAEEHGDIKAQLYITELLMLFEDDPNLELEYKKLQLTEKILNEVDRMSADPKLSPYIFYTGSRLFFNWAYEELDPETFVDFPDKYAMQNFKEEYSANLQAVKRLKKKYPRMYDTFRNEWDKIAANCREQLNNRQLSLFEKQRKVDQDSDYKELASGQIVSKNKVGRNDPCPCGSGKKYKKCCLNK
;
A
#
# COMPACT_ATOMS: atom_id res chain seq x y z
N MET A 1 -56.93 8.59 -11.89
CA MET A 1 -55.90 8.86 -10.86
C MET A 1 -55.84 7.77 -9.76
N LYS A 2 -56.92 7.43 -9.04
CA LYS A 2 -56.88 6.42 -7.95
C LYS A 2 -56.42 4.99 -8.35
N LEU A 3 -56.68 4.54 -9.58
CA LEU A 3 -56.23 3.23 -10.07
C LEU A 3 -54.72 3.20 -10.43
N LYS A 4 -54.16 4.31 -10.93
CA LYS A 4 -52.73 4.39 -11.33
C LYS A 4 -51.80 4.31 -10.10
N ASN A 5 -52.14 4.99 -9.00
CA ASN A 5 -51.34 4.94 -7.76
C ASN A 5 -51.50 3.62 -6.97
N SER A 6 -52.44 2.74 -7.34
CA SER A 6 -52.62 1.44 -6.66
C SER A 6 -51.65 0.36 -7.14
N VAL A 7 -51.16 0.48 -8.38
CA VAL A 7 -50.27 -0.52 -8.99
C VAL A 7 -48.86 -0.43 -8.41
N PHE A 8 -48.36 0.77 -8.12
CA PHE A 8 -47.05 0.98 -7.47
C PHE A 8 -47.06 0.71 -5.95
N LYS A 9 -48.22 0.35 -5.39
CA LYS A 9 -48.35 -0.22 -4.04
C LYS A 9 -48.45 -1.75 -4.04
N SER A 10 -48.45 -2.38 -5.22
CA SER A 10 -48.47 -3.84 -5.35
C SER A 10 -47.08 -4.39 -5.04
N SER A 11 -46.97 -5.39 -4.17
CA SER A 11 -45.73 -6.15 -3.98
C SER A 11 -45.37 -7.05 -5.16
N ASN A 12 -46.30 -7.24 -6.11
CA ASN A 12 -46.07 -8.09 -7.27
C ASN A 12 -45.37 -7.34 -8.42
N LEU A 13 -44.10 -7.71 -8.70
CA LEU A 13 -43.24 -7.07 -9.71
C LEU A 13 -43.77 -7.20 -11.14
N TYR A 14 -44.40 -8.32 -11.48
CA TYR A 14 -45.02 -8.48 -12.80
C TYR A 14 -46.15 -7.47 -13.01
N ARG A 15 -46.93 -7.23 -11.95
CA ARG A 15 -48.04 -6.28 -11.99
C ARG A 15 -47.55 -4.84 -12.13
N ILE A 16 -46.43 -4.49 -11.50
CA ILE A 16 -45.76 -3.19 -11.65
C ILE A 16 -45.37 -2.95 -13.11
N LEU A 17 -44.75 -3.93 -13.78
CA LEU A 17 -44.44 -3.86 -15.21
C LEU A 17 -45.66 -4.08 -16.13
N GLY A 18 -46.82 -4.44 -15.58
CA GLY A 18 -48.02 -4.74 -16.36
C GLY A 18 -47.92 -6.03 -17.19
N THR A 19 -47.13 -7.00 -16.73
CA THR A 19 -46.91 -8.31 -17.37
C THR A 19 -47.29 -9.47 -16.43
N ASN A 20 -46.89 -10.70 -16.74
CA ASN A 20 -47.12 -11.89 -15.90
C ASN A 20 -45.90 -12.83 -15.86
N SER A 21 -45.96 -13.85 -15.01
CA SER A 21 -44.88 -14.82 -14.80
C SER A 21 -44.49 -15.65 -16.02
N ASN A 22 -45.33 -15.71 -17.07
CA ASN A 22 -45.02 -16.41 -18.32
C ASN A 22 -44.31 -15.49 -19.34
N ALA A 23 -44.08 -14.22 -19.00
CA ALA A 23 -43.43 -13.29 -19.90
C ALA A 23 -41.95 -13.67 -20.14
N GLY A 24 -41.58 -13.80 -21.41
CA GLY A 24 -40.17 -13.91 -21.80
C GLY A 24 -39.42 -12.58 -21.64
N GLU A 25 -38.10 -12.64 -21.76
CA GLU A 25 -37.18 -11.51 -21.64
C GLU A 25 -37.59 -10.30 -22.51
N GLU A 26 -37.86 -10.54 -23.80
CA GLU A 26 -38.24 -9.46 -24.74
C GLU A 26 -39.50 -8.72 -24.30
N LEU A 27 -40.49 -9.45 -23.79
CA LEU A 27 -41.72 -8.85 -23.31
C LEU A 27 -41.47 -8.04 -22.03
N ILE A 28 -40.66 -8.55 -21.10
CA ILE A 28 -40.28 -7.82 -19.88
C ILE A 28 -39.58 -6.51 -20.25
N LYS A 29 -38.62 -6.55 -21.18
CA LYS A 29 -37.91 -5.36 -21.67
C LYS A 29 -38.86 -4.38 -22.36
N GLN A 30 -39.74 -4.86 -23.24
CA GLN A 30 -40.73 -4.02 -23.90
C GLN A 30 -41.61 -3.30 -22.87
N ARG A 31 -42.11 -4.03 -21.87
CA ARG A 31 -42.98 -3.49 -20.83
C ARG A 31 -42.29 -2.48 -19.93
N TYR A 32 -41.03 -2.71 -19.61
CA TYR A 32 -40.20 -1.73 -18.93
C TYR A 32 -40.10 -0.42 -19.75
N LEU A 33 -39.77 -0.49 -21.04
CA LEU A 33 -39.68 0.71 -21.89
C LEU A 33 -41.02 1.45 -22.01
N GLU A 34 -42.14 0.72 -22.10
CA GLU A 34 -43.48 1.33 -22.05
C GLU A 34 -43.73 2.05 -20.72
N LYS A 35 -43.31 1.45 -19.59
CA LYS A 35 -43.44 2.05 -18.26
C LYS A 35 -42.53 3.26 -18.05
N VAL A 36 -41.30 3.24 -18.56
CA VAL A 36 -40.40 4.40 -18.50
C VAL A 36 -40.95 5.58 -19.32
N ARG A 37 -41.62 5.32 -20.46
CA ARG A 37 -42.29 6.38 -21.21
C ARG A 37 -43.54 6.92 -20.51
N GLU A 38 -44.25 6.07 -19.76
CA GLU A 38 -45.42 6.47 -18.96
C GLU A 38 -45.01 7.21 -17.68
N PHE A 39 -43.86 6.87 -17.10
CA PHE A 39 -43.31 7.41 -15.86
C PHE A 39 -41.81 7.77 -16.05
N PRO A 40 -41.50 8.89 -16.73
CA PRO A 40 -40.12 9.32 -16.94
C PRO A 40 -39.42 9.64 -15.62
N PRO A 41 -38.11 9.36 -15.48
CA PRO A 41 -37.39 9.59 -14.22
C PRO A 41 -37.38 11.05 -13.76
N GLU A 42 -37.37 12.00 -14.70
CA GLU A 42 -37.38 13.45 -14.43
C GLU A 42 -38.72 13.94 -13.84
N GLU A 43 -39.83 13.31 -14.24
CA GLU A 43 -41.18 13.71 -13.82
C GLU A 43 -41.73 12.84 -12.68
N ASN A 44 -41.30 11.57 -12.62
CA ASN A 44 -41.82 10.53 -11.73
C ASN A 44 -40.69 9.69 -11.11
N PRO A 45 -39.80 10.28 -10.30
CA PRO A 45 -38.61 9.60 -9.79
C PRO A 45 -38.94 8.38 -8.90
N GLU A 46 -39.96 8.50 -8.04
CA GLU A 46 -40.35 7.42 -7.11
C GLU A 46 -40.97 6.23 -7.84
N GLU A 47 -41.91 6.46 -8.75
CA GLU A 47 -42.48 5.40 -9.58
C GLU A 47 -41.43 4.76 -10.48
N PHE A 48 -40.54 5.57 -11.07
CA PHE A 48 -39.45 5.08 -11.89
C PHE A 48 -38.52 4.15 -11.10
N LYS A 49 -38.17 4.49 -9.85
CA LYS A 49 -37.36 3.63 -8.97
C LYS A 49 -37.98 2.24 -8.81
N VAL A 50 -39.27 2.19 -8.50
CA VAL A 50 -40.03 0.93 -8.34
C VAL A 50 -40.12 0.15 -9.66
N ILE A 51 -40.32 0.84 -10.79
CA ILE A 51 -40.33 0.22 -12.14
C ILE A 51 -38.97 -0.40 -12.47
N ARG A 52 -37.88 0.34 -12.17
CA ARG A 52 -36.51 -0.10 -12.40
C ARG A 52 -36.16 -1.31 -11.56
N GLU A 53 -36.47 -1.30 -10.27
CA GLU A 53 -36.27 -2.44 -9.37
C GLU A 53 -37.01 -3.71 -9.86
N ALA A 54 -38.27 -3.54 -10.28
CA ALA A 54 -39.05 -4.63 -10.87
C ALA A 54 -38.39 -5.17 -12.15
N TYR A 55 -37.89 -4.29 -13.03
CA TYR A 55 -37.20 -4.71 -14.24
C TYR A 55 -35.87 -5.40 -13.95
N ASP A 56 -35.06 -4.85 -13.07
CA ASP A 56 -33.73 -5.37 -12.73
C ASP A 56 -33.82 -6.75 -12.07
N THR A 57 -34.87 -7.01 -11.29
CA THR A 57 -35.15 -8.33 -10.73
C THR A 57 -35.66 -9.31 -11.79
N LEU A 58 -36.61 -8.88 -12.64
CA LEU A 58 -37.29 -9.79 -13.57
C LEU A 58 -36.49 -10.09 -14.85
N LYS A 59 -35.53 -9.23 -15.22
CA LYS A 59 -34.68 -9.43 -16.41
C LYS A 59 -33.59 -10.49 -16.17
N ASP A 60 -33.15 -10.65 -14.93
CA ASP A 60 -32.11 -11.60 -14.51
C ASP A 60 -32.75 -12.96 -14.15
N PRO A 61 -32.37 -14.07 -14.81
CA PRO A 61 -32.98 -15.38 -14.55
C PRO A 61 -32.80 -15.89 -13.11
N PHE A 62 -31.67 -15.62 -12.46
CA PHE A 62 -31.45 -16.05 -11.08
C PHE A 62 -32.33 -15.25 -10.11
N LYS A 63 -32.31 -13.92 -10.22
CA LYS A 63 -33.13 -13.04 -9.36
C LYS A 63 -34.62 -13.30 -9.54
N ARG A 64 -35.06 -13.45 -10.79
CA ARG A 64 -36.45 -13.80 -11.12
C ARG A 64 -36.84 -15.15 -10.54
N SER A 65 -35.98 -16.16 -10.66
CA SER A 65 -36.24 -17.49 -10.11
C SER A 65 -36.37 -17.47 -8.58
N GLY A 66 -35.61 -16.63 -7.88
CA GLY A 66 -35.78 -16.39 -6.45
C GLY A 66 -37.12 -15.75 -6.13
N TYR A 67 -37.47 -14.65 -6.80
CA TYR A 67 -38.75 -13.96 -6.62
C TYR A 67 -39.98 -14.84 -6.91
N ASP A 68 -39.93 -15.65 -7.98
CA ASP A 68 -40.99 -16.60 -8.33
C ASP A 68 -41.17 -17.70 -7.28
N LEU A 69 -40.08 -18.08 -6.61
CA LEU A 69 -40.11 -19.08 -5.55
C LEU A 69 -40.86 -18.54 -4.32
N GLU A 70 -40.58 -17.30 -3.91
CA GLU A 70 -41.23 -16.66 -2.76
C GLU A 70 -42.75 -16.60 -2.95
N THR A 71 -43.18 -16.23 -4.16
CA THR A 71 -44.60 -16.08 -4.48
C THR A 71 -45.33 -17.41 -4.66
N LYS A 72 -44.67 -18.48 -5.13
CA LYS A 72 -45.31 -19.77 -5.45
C LYS A 72 -45.47 -20.70 -4.24
N TYR A 73 -44.52 -20.72 -3.30
CA TYR A 73 -44.50 -21.69 -2.19
C TYR A 73 -44.94 -21.10 -0.85
N GLN A 74 -45.75 -20.03 -0.87
CA GLN A 74 -46.30 -19.38 0.33
C GLN A 74 -45.24 -19.04 1.39
N GLY A 75 -43.99 -18.80 0.97
CA GLY A 75 -42.88 -18.51 1.87
C GLY A 75 -42.15 -19.70 2.52
N GLN A 76 -42.58 -20.96 2.36
CA GLN A 76 -41.90 -22.08 3.04
C GLN A 76 -40.49 -22.33 2.49
N ALA A 77 -40.34 -22.41 1.16
CA ALA A 77 -39.02 -22.52 0.53
C ALA A 77 -38.19 -21.25 0.76
N SER A 78 -38.83 -20.08 0.74
CA SER A 78 -38.20 -18.78 1.01
C SER A 78 -37.62 -18.71 2.43
N LYS A 79 -38.32 -19.24 3.45
CA LYS A 79 -37.80 -19.30 4.81
C LYS A 79 -36.52 -20.14 4.90
N PHE A 80 -36.48 -21.30 4.25
CA PHE A 80 -35.26 -22.11 4.20
C PHE A 80 -34.12 -21.37 3.50
N LEU A 81 -34.40 -20.62 2.42
CA LEU A 81 -33.37 -19.85 1.72
C LEU A 81 -32.84 -18.69 2.54
N GLN A 82 -33.72 -17.94 3.21
CA GLN A 82 -33.29 -16.82 4.06
C GLN A 82 -32.40 -17.31 5.20
N GLU A 83 -32.83 -18.37 5.90
CA GLU A 83 -32.01 -18.99 6.94
C GLU A 83 -30.71 -19.59 6.38
N ALA A 84 -30.73 -20.17 5.17
CA ALA A 84 -29.52 -20.69 4.53
C ALA A 84 -28.50 -19.59 4.22
N VAL A 85 -28.94 -18.45 3.68
CA VAL A 85 -28.08 -17.29 3.40
C VAL A 85 -27.50 -16.75 4.70
N ASP A 86 -28.32 -16.58 5.75
CA ASP A 86 -27.82 -16.17 7.07
C ASP A 86 -26.73 -17.14 7.59
N TYR A 87 -26.92 -18.45 7.41
CA TYR A 87 -25.91 -19.44 7.78
C TYR A 87 -24.64 -19.38 6.92
N MET A 88 -24.76 -19.11 5.61
CA MET A 88 -23.61 -18.88 4.74
C MET A 88 -22.80 -17.67 5.22
N ASP A 89 -23.46 -16.55 5.52
CA ASP A 89 -22.84 -15.34 6.04
C ASP A 89 -22.16 -15.58 7.40
N TRP A 90 -22.71 -16.46 8.23
CA TRP A 90 -22.12 -16.90 9.50
C TRP A 90 -21.06 -17.99 9.36
N GLY A 91 -20.74 -18.44 8.14
CA GLY A 91 -19.77 -19.50 7.88
C GLY A 91 -20.20 -20.92 8.33
N LYS A 92 -21.50 -21.14 8.55
CA LYS A 92 -22.12 -22.41 8.96
C LYS A 92 -22.59 -23.20 7.75
N ILE A 93 -21.61 -23.75 7.04
CA ILE A 93 -21.80 -24.25 5.67
C ILE A 93 -22.67 -25.52 5.63
N GLU A 94 -22.54 -26.40 6.62
CA GLU A 94 -23.32 -27.63 6.73
C GLU A 94 -24.82 -27.35 6.99
N GLU A 95 -25.12 -26.38 7.85
CA GLU A 95 -26.48 -25.94 8.11
C GLU A 95 -27.11 -25.27 6.88
N ALA A 96 -26.34 -24.42 6.19
CA ALA A 96 -26.76 -23.82 4.93
C ALA A 96 -27.08 -24.90 3.88
N GLU A 97 -26.17 -25.87 3.68
CA GLU A 97 -26.37 -26.97 2.74
C GLU A 97 -27.62 -27.79 3.07
N PHE A 98 -27.84 -28.08 4.36
CA PHE A 98 -29.03 -28.81 4.81
C PHE A 98 -30.32 -28.07 4.42
N LEU A 99 -30.39 -26.77 4.67
CA LEU A 99 -31.56 -25.96 4.34
C LEU A 99 -31.76 -25.78 2.83
N LEU A 100 -30.68 -25.61 2.06
CA LEU A 100 -30.75 -25.57 0.60
C LEU A 100 -31.25 -26.89 0.01
N ASN A 101 -30.87 -28.03 0.59
CA ASN A 101 -31.42 -29.32 0.21
C ASN A 101 -32.92 -29.43 0.54
N LYS A 102 -33.37 -28.88 1.67
CA LYS A 102 -34.81 -28.76 2.00
C LYS A 102 -35.56 -27.86 1.03
N ALA A 103 -34.96 -26.76 0.59
CA ALA A 103 -35.54 -25.91 -0.44
C ALA A 103 -35.60 -26.65 -1.79
N ALA A 104 -34.56 -27.41 -2.15
CA ALA A 104 -34.49 -28.20 -3.38
C ALA A 104 -35.50 -29.37 -3.40
N GLU A 105 -35.87 -29.95 -2.25
CA GLU A 105 -36.97 -30.93 -2.16
C GLU A 105 -38.31 -30.35 -2.66
N LEU A 106 -38.50 -29.03 -2.56
CA LEU A 106 -39.71 -28.33 -3.02
C LEU A 106 -39.59 -27.84 -4.47
N ALA A 107 -38.38 -27.47 -4.90
CA ALA A 107 -38.14 -26.87 -6.21
C ALA A 107 -36.72 -27.20 -6.74
N ALA A 108 -36.50 -28.45 -7.13
CA ALA A 108 -35.17 -28.95 -7.53
C ALA A 108 -34.55 -28.19 -8.72
N ASP A 109 -35.36 -27.75 -9.68
CA ASP A 109 -34.91 -27.04 -10.90
C ASP A 109 -34.93 -25.51 -10.75
N ASN A 110 -35.02 -24.98 -9.52
CA ASN A 110 -35.00 -23.53 -9.31
C ASN A 110 -33.57 -22.98 -9.44
N LEU A 111 -33.37 -22.07 -10.38
CA LEU A 111 -32.06 -21.51 -10.69
C LEU A 111 -31.39 -20.82 -9.48
N TYR A 112 -32.17 -20.15 -8.63
CA TYR A 112 -31.65 -19.44 -7.46
C TYR A 112 -31.14 -20.42 -6.39
N ILE A 113 -31.90 -21.48 -6.12
CA ILE A 113 -31.48 -22.55 -5.20
C ILE A 113 -30.19 -23.21 -5.71
N LEU A 114 -30.15 -23.55 -7.00
CA LEU A 114 -28.97 -24.16 -7.61
C LEU A 114 -27.74 -23.23 -7.54
N ARG A 115 -27.90 -21.92 -7.78
CA ARG A 115 -26.83 -20.93 -7.63
C ARG A 115 -26.28 -20.89 -6.20
N LEU A 116 -27.14 -20.88 -5.18
CA LEU A 116 -26.72 -20.91 -3.78
C LEU A 116 -26.04 -22.24 -3.41
N LYS A 117 -26.51 -23.36 -3.95
CA LYS A 117 -25.83 -24.66 -3.77
C LYS A 117 -24.45 -24.68 -4.43
N ALA A 118 -24.27 -24.01 -5.58
CA ALA A 118 -22.97 -23.88 -6.21
C ALA A 118 -22.02 -23.02 -5.36
N GLU A 119 -22.50 -21.94 -4.76
CA GLU A 119 -21.72 -21.13 -3.80
C GLU A 119 -21.27 -21.96 -2.60
N VAL A 120 -22.20 -22.70 -1.98
CA VAL A 120 -21.85 -23.65 -0.89
C VAL A 120 -20.82 -24.67 -1.33
N ALA A 121 -20.89 -25.19 -2.57
CA ALA A 121 -19.87 -26.11 -3.09
C ALA A 121 -18.49 -25.44 -3.19
N VAL A 122 -18.41 -24.18 -3.60
CA VAL A 122 -17.16 -23.40 -3.58
C VAL A 122 -16.63 -23.23 -2.17
N MET A 123 -17.49 -22.81 -1.22
CA MET A 123 -17.13 -22.63 0.19
C MET A 123 -16.60 -23.93 0.83
N LYS A 124 -17.12 -25.09 0.43
CA LYS A 124 -16.65 -26.42 0.88
C LYS A 124 -15.38 -26.90 0.19
N GLY A 125 -14.92 -26.21 -0.86
CA GLY A 125 -13.82 -26.70 -1.68
C GLY A 125 -14.18 -27.90 -2.58
N ASP A 126 -15.46 -28.10 -2.89
CA ASP A 126 -15.95 -29.20 -3.74
C ASP A 126 -16.21 -28.73 -5.18
N ILE A 127 -15.14 -28.67 -5.97
CA ILE A 127 -15.21 -28.27 -7.38
C ILE A 127 -16.00 -29.25 -8.26
N ASN A 128 -16.13 -30.52 -7.86
CA ASN A 128 -16.88 -31.49 -8.64
C ASN A 128 -18.37 -31.24 -8.49
N LEU A 129 -18.85 -31.10 -7.25
CA LEU A 129 -20.23 -30.71 -6.99
C LEU A 129 -20.58 -29.37 -7.65
N PHE A 130 -19.66 -28.40 -7.61
CA PHE A 130 -19.84 -27.12 -8.31
C PHE A 130 -20.06 -27.32 -9.82
N ASN A 131 -19.24 -28.14 -10.48
CA ASN A 131 -19.38 -28.40 -11.91
C ASN A 131 -20.68 -29.16 -12.23
N ASP A 132 -21.04 -30.17 -11.44
CA ASP A 132 -22.29 -30.93 -11.60
C ASP A 132 -23.51 -30.01 -11.52
N ILE A 133 -23.52 -29.07 -10.57
CA ILE A 133 -24.57 -28.06 -10.43
C ILE A 133 -24.59 -27.12 -11.65
N PHE A 134 -23.42 -26.71 -12.15
CA PHE A 134 -23.35 -25.85 -13.33
C PHE A 134 -23.78 -26.56 -14.62
N GLU A 135 -23.56 -27.86 -14.75
CA GLU A 135 -24.12 -28.66 -15.85
C GLU A 135 -25.66 -28.64 -15.79
N GLN A 136 -26.24 -28.83 -14.60
CA GLN A 136 -27.70 -28.71 -14.42
C GLN A 136 -28.20 -27.29 -14.73
N LEU A 137 -27.49 -26.26 -14.29
CA LEU A 137 -27.83 -24.87 -14.61
C LEU A 137 -27.78 -24.62 -16.13
N GLU A 138 -26.76 -25.12 -16.84
CA GLU A 138 -26.62 -24.96 -18.30
C GLU A 138 -27.81 -25.56 -19.07
N GLU A 139 -28.42 -26.64 -18.58
CA GLU A 139 -29.62 -27.24 -19.17
C GLU A 139 -30.89 -26.39 -18.95
N LEU A 140 -31.02 -25.78 -17.77
CA LEU A 140 -32.21 -25.03 -17.34
C LEU A 140 -32.17 -23.54 -17.75
N PHE A 141 -30.96 -22.98 -17.93
CA PHE A 141 -30.78 -21.53 -18.12
C PHE A 141 -31.24 -21.07 -19.52
N PRO A 142 -31.87 -19.89 -19.65
CA PRO A 142 -32.25 -19.36 -20.95
C PRO A 142 -31.03 -19.17 -21.89
N LYS A 143 -30.98 -19.90 -23.01
CA LYS A 143 -29.85 -19.88 -23.96
C LYS A 143 -29.46 -18.49 -24.47
N LYS A 144 -30.43 -17.58 -24.66
CA LYS A 144 -30.16 -16.20 -25.09
C LYS A 144 -29.38 -15.38 -24.05
N GLN A 145 -29.41 -15.82 -22.80
CA GLN A 145 -28.80 -15.14 -21.66
C GLN A 145 -27.61 -15.94 -21.08
N GLU A 146 -27.09 -16.94 -21.79
CA GLU A 146 -25.99 -17.82 -21.36
C GLU A 146 -24.77 -17.03 -20.83
N TYR A 147 -24.50 -15.83 -21.35
CA TYR A 147 -23.43 -14.96 -20.83
C TYR A 147 -23.59 -14.64 -19.33
N LEU A 148 -24.82 -14.43 -18.81
CA LEU A 148 -25.09 -14.18 -17.39
C LEU A 148 -24.78 -15.41 -16.51
N LEU A 149 -24.99 -16.61 -17.06
CA LEU A 149 -24.62 -17.85 -16.39
C LEU A 149 -23.10 -17.97 -16.28
N LEU A 150 -22.37 -17.69 -17.36
CA LEU A 150 -20.90 -17.69 -17.34
C LEU A 150 -20.33 -16.62 -16.41
N LEU A 151 -20.93 -15.42 -16.36
CA LEU A 151 -20.56 -14.39 -15.39
C LEU A 151 -20.71 -14.89 -13.95
N ASN A 152 -21.87 -15.46 -13.61
CA ASN A 152 -22.09 -16.05 -12.28
C ASN A 152 -21.08 -17.15 -11.97
N LYS A 153 -20.79 -18.03 -12.94
CA LYS A 153 -19.77 -19.08 -12.80
C LYS A 153 -18.41 -18.49 -12.43
N ILE A 154 -18.01 -17.42 -13.10
CA ILE A 154 -16.72 -16.76 -12.81
C ILE A 154 -16.74 -16.10 -11.43
N VAL A 155 -17.79 -15.33 -11.10
CA VAL A 155 -17.91 -14.64 -9.81
C VAL A 155 -17.80 -15.64 -8.66
N LEU A 156 -18.54 -16.76 -8.70
CA LEU A 156 -18.45 -17.81 -7.67
C LEU A 156 -17.05 -18.42 -7.60
N LEU A 157 -16.42 -18.72 -8.74
CA LEU A 157 -15.05 -19.27 -8.75
C LEU A 157 -14.00 -18.27 -8.23
N LEU A 158 -14.30 -16.97 -8.22
CA LEU A 158 -13.41 -15.95 -7.66
C LEU A 158 -13.56 -15.80 -6.14
N GLU A 159 -14.53 -16.43 -5.49
CA GLU A 159 -14.63 -16.43 -4.02
C GLU A 159 -13.48 -17.20 -3.35
N SER A 160 -12.75 -18.03 -4.10
CA SER A 160 -11.58 -18.76 -3.62
C SER A 160 -10.42 -18.72 -4.63
N GLU A 161 -9.25 -18.29 -4.16
CA GLU A 161 -8.02 -18.24 -4.96
C GLU A 161 -7.59 -19.62 -5.50
N GLN A 162 -8.06 -20.71 -4.89
CA GLN A 162 -7.80 -22.07 -5.40
C GLN A 162 -8.38 -22.27 -6.81
N TYR A 163 -9.44 -21.52 -7.15
CA TYR A 163 -10.21 -21.70 -8.37
C TYR A 163 -9.93 -20.65 -9.45
N THR A 164 -8.97 -19.74 -9.25
CA THR A 164 -8.60 -18.72 -10.25
C THR A 164 -8.29 -19.31 -11.64
N LYS A 165 -7.70 -20.50 -11.71
CA LYS A 165 -7.43 -21.21 -12.98
C LYS A 165 -8.70 -21.67 -13.70
N TYR A 166 -9.76 -21.97 -12.97
CA TYR A 166 -11.07 -22.33 -13.53
C TYR A 166 -11.80 -21.06 -13.98
N ALA A 167 -11.82 -20.02 -13.14
CA ALA A 167 -12.38 -18.71 -13.48
C ALA A 167 -11.78 -18.16 -14.80
N ASN A 168 -10.46 -18.22 -14.96
CA ASN A 168 -9.77 -17.80 -16.19
C ASN A 168 -10.11 -18.65 -17.42
N ARG A 169 -10.44 -19.94 -17.24
CA ARG A 169 -10.89 -20.79 -18.36
C ARG A 169 -12.29 -20.36 -18.82
N VAL A 170 -13.19 -20.13 -17.88
CA VAL A 170 -14.56 -19.65 -18.17
C VAL A 170 -14.53 -18.25 -18.79
N LEU A 171 -13.67 -17.35 -18.30
CA LEU A 171 -13.49 -16.01 -18.90
C LEU A 171 -13.08 -16.09 -20.38
N LYS A 172 -12.13 -16.97 -20.74
CA LYS A 172 -11.72 -17.16 -22.14
C LYS A 172 -12.81 -17.78 -23.02
N GLU A 173 -13.61 -18.68 -22.44
CA GLU A 173 -14.78 -19.22 -23.13
C GLU A 173 -15.80 -18.12 -23.40
N MET A 174 -16.06 -17.28 -22.40
CA MET A 174 -16.97 -16.15 -22.50
C MET A 174 -16.50 -15.14 -23.55
N GLU A 175 -15.21 -14.80 -23.58
CA GLU A 175 -14.58 -13.96 -24.62
C GLU A 175 -14.83 -14.49 -26.03
N LYS A 176 -14.75 -15.82 -26.19
CA LYS A 176 -14.91 -16.48 -27.49
C LYS A 176 -16.38 -16.51 -27.92
N LYS A 177 -17.30 -16.78 -27.00
CA LYS A 177 -18.74 -16.92 -27.28
C LYS A 177 -19.44 -15.57 -27.42
N PHE A 178 -19.04 -14.57 -26.61
CA PHE A 178 -19.72 -13.28 -26.46
C PHE A 178 -18.74 -12.11 -26.57
N PRO A 179 -18.05 -11.93 -27.71
CA PRO A 179 -17.06 -10.87 -27.88
C PRO A 179 -17.66 -9.46 -27.81
N ASP A 180 -18.95 -9.32 -28.11
CA ASP A 180 -19.75 -8.09 -28.03
C ASP A 180 -20.06 -7.67 -26.59
N LYS A 181 -20.02 -8.61 -25.64
CA LYS A 181 -20.29 -8.37 -24.23
C LYS A 181 -19.08 -7.91 -23.42
N LYS A 182 -17.92 -7.69 -24.07
CA LYS A 182 -16.64 -7.45 -23.40
C LYS A 182 -16.64 -6.26 -22.44
N SER A 183 -17.37 -5.19 -22.75
CA SER A 183 -17.50 -4.02 -21.87
C SER A 183 -18.31 -4.31 -20.60
N GLU A 184 -19.25 -5.26 -20.64
CA GLU A 184 -20.04 -5.70 -19.48
C GLU A 184 -19.24 -6.65 -18.56
N MET A 185 -17.96 -6.91 -18.87
CA MET A 185 -17.12 -7.89 -18.17
C MET A 185 -15.94 -7.27 -17.41
N THR A 186 -15.80 -5.93 -17.37
CA THR A 186 -14.59 -5.30 -16.80
C THR A 186 -14.29 -5.78 -15.39
N ASP A 187 -15.30 -5.84 -14.52
CA ASP A 187 -15.14 -6.31 -13.13
C ASP A 187 -14.61 -7.74 -13.05
N VAL A 188 -15.11 -8.60 -13.92
CA VAL A 188 -14.67 -9.99 -14.00
C VAL A 188 -13.24 -10.09 -14.52
N TYR A 189 -12.85 -9.27 -15.50
CA TYR A 189 -11.45 -9.19 -15.92
C TYR A 189 -10.53 -8.73 -14.79
N ILE A 190 -10.94 -7.69 -14.06
CA ILE A 190 -10.22 -7.17 -12.91
C ILE A 190 -10.04 -8.30 -11.90
N GLY A 191 -11.11 -8.94 -11.43
CA GLY A 191 -11.05 -10.00 -10.43
C GLY A 191 -10.19 -11.20 -10.85
N VAL A 192 -10.38 -11.71 -12.08
CA VAL A 192 -9.60 -12.85 -12.59
C VAL A 192 -8.11 -12.53 -12.72
N TYR A 193 -7.76 -11.35 -13.22
CA TYR A 193 -6.36 -10.98 -13.40
C TYR A 193 -5.70 -10.48 -12.12
N ASP A 194 -6.46 -9.93 -11.18
CA ASP A 194 -5.99 -9.50 -9.87
C ASP A 194 -5.52 -10.70 -9.03
N GLN A 195 -6.33 -11.76 -8.95
CA GLN A 195 -5.91 -13.03 -8.30
C GLN A 195 -4.70 -13.70 -8.98
N GLN A 196 -4.35 -13.29 -10.19
CA GLN A 196 -3.16 -13.77 -10.91
C GLN A 196 -1.95 -12.82 -10.79
N GLY A 197 -2.09 -11.68 -10.12
CA GLY A 197 -1.06 -10.65 -10.05
C GLY A 197 -0.78 -9.95 -11.39
N LYS A 198 -1.75 -9.93 -12.32
CA LYS A 198 -1.54 -9.49 -13.72
C LYS A 198 -1.97 -8.05 -13.98
N PHE A 199 -1.35 -7.11 -13.26
CA PHE A 199 -1.64 -5.67 -13.39
C PHE A 199 -1.73 -5.17 -14.84
N ASN A 200 -0.75 -5.49 -15.70
CA ASN A 200 -0.75 -4.98 -17.07
C ASN A 200 -1.98 -5.41 -17.88
N LYS A 201 -2.55 -6.58 -17.58
CA LYS A 201 -3.80 -7.02 -18.23
C LYS A 201 -5.00 -6.26 -17.68
N ILE A 202 -5.05 -6.06 -16.36
CA ILE A 202 -6.08 -5.27 -15.69
C ILE A 202 -6.07 -3.85 -16.26
N TRP A 203 -4.92 -3.20 -16.25
CA TRP A 203 -4.73 -1.84 -16.77
C TRP A 203 -5.16 -1.72 -18.24
N ASN A 204 -4.88 -2.72 -19.08
CA ASN A 204 -5.31 -2.68 -20.48
C ASN A 204 -6.85 -2.73 -20.63
N VAL A 205 -7.56 -3.43 -19.76
CA VAL A 205 -9.03 -3.44 -19.78
C VAL A 205 -9.54 -2.10 -19.23
N LEU A 206 -9.11 -1.74 -18.03
CA LEU A 206 -9.59 -0.56 -17.31
C LEU A 206 -9.28 0.75 -18.04
N SER A 207 -8.07 0.91 -18.61
CA SER A 207 -7.71 2.12 -19.37
C SER A 207 -8.49 2.31 -20.66
N ASN A 208 -9.12 1.26 -21.21
CA ASN A 208 -10.01 1.42 -22.36
C ASN A 208 -11.40 1.87 -21.95
N GLU A 209 -11.87 1.43 -20.78
CA GLU A 209 -13.14 1.83 -20.19
C GLU A 209 -13.07 3.27 -19.64
N LEU A 210 -12.00 3.62 -18.91
CA LEU A 210 -11.78 4.96 -18.36
C LEU A 210 -11.89 6.09 -19.42
N LYS A 211 -11.47 5.82 -20.66
CA LYS A 211 -11.57 6.77 -21.80
C LYS A 211 -13.00 7.13 -22.18
N THR A 212 -13.94 6.28 -21.79
CA THR A 212 -15.36 6.40 -22.15
C THR A 212 -16.18 7.10 -21.08
N PHE A 213 -15.57 7.44 -19.93
CA PHE A 213 -16.25 8.10 -18.83
C PHE A 213 -16.62 9.52 -19.22
N THR A 214 -17.92 9.75 -19.37
CA THR A 214 -18.46 11.08 -19.70
C THR A 214 -19.16 11.72 -18.52
N GLU A 215 -19.89 10.94 -17.72
CA GLU A 215 -20.68 11.43 -16.59
C GLU A 215 -20.41 10.56 -15.35
N PRO A 216 -20.44 11.15 -14.14
CA PRO A 216 -20.39 10.38 -12.90
C PRO A 216 -21.66 9.55 -12.71
N ASP A 217 -21.48 8.24 -12.82
CA ASP A 217 -22.45 7.24 -12.39
C ASP A 217 -21.76 6.24 -11.45
N GLU A 218 -22.55 5.39 -10.82
CA GLU A 218 -22.09 4.42 -9.82
C GLU A 218 -20.95 3.53 -10.35
N ASP A 219 -21.04 3.07 -11.60
CA ASP A 219 -20.04 2.19 -12.20
C ASP A 219 -18.75 2.95 -12.53
N ASN A 220 -18.86 4.12 -13.17
CA ASN A 220 -17.70 4.94 -13.54
C ASN A 220 -16.92 5.38 -12.28
N ILE A 221 -17.63 5.79 -11.22
CA ILE A 221 -17.01 6.17 -9.94
C ILE A 221 -16.29 4.95 -9.34
N ARG A 222 -16.97 3.80 -9.28
CA ARG A 222 -16.41 2.57 -8.72
C ARG A 222 -15.16 2.10 -9.48
N HIS A 223 -15.18 2.13 -10.81
CA HIS A 223 -14.05 1.77 -11.65
C HIS A 223 -12.90 2.77 -11.58
N PHE A 224 -13.20 4.07 -11.44
CA PHE A 224 -12.19 5.10 -11.19
C PHE A 224 -11.46 4.85 -9.87
N LEU A 225 -12.20 4.63 -8.77
CA LEU A 225 -11.63 4.29 -7.47
C LEU A 225 -10.89 2.94 -7.50
N THR A 226 -11.41 1.96 -8.24
CA THR A 226 -10.73 0.67 -8.46
C THR A 226 -9.39 0.86 -9.18
N ALA A 227 -9.30 1.77 -10.15
CA ALA A 227 -8.05 2.09 -10.82
C ALA A 227 -7.01 2.65 -9.83
N ILE A 228 -7.44 3.54 -8.94
CA ILE A 228 -6.60 4.13 -7.89
C ILE A 228 -6.08 3.04 -6.95
N ALA A 229 -6.99 2.22 -6.42
CA ALA A 229 -6.64 1.13 -5.51
C ALA A 229 -5.67 0.13 -6.15
N LEU A 230 -5.89 -0.24 -7.42
CA LEU A 230 -5.01 -1.16 -8.14
C LEU A 230 -3.63 -0.55 -8.44
N ILE A 231 -3.56 0.74 -8.78
CA ILE A 231 -2.28 1.42 -8.95
C ILE A 231 -1.47 1.35 -7.66
N ASN A 232 -2.12 1.62 -6.52
CA ASN A 232 -1.47 1.57 -5.22
C ASN A 232 -1.05 0.15 -4.84
N LYS A 233 -1.98 -0.82 -4.87
CA LYS A 233 -1.76 -2.24 -4.54
C LYS A 233 -0.58 -2.87 -5.29
N TYR A 234 -0.39 -2.51 -6.56
CA TYR A 234 0.68 -3.06 -7.41
C TYR A 234 1.93 -2.18 -7.48
N GLU A 235 1.98 -1.09 -6.71
CA GLU A 235 3.06 -0.12 -6.71
C GLU A 235 3.37 0.39 -8.14
N LYS A 236 2.31 0.74 -8.88
CA LYS A 236 2.38 1.23 -10.27
C LYS A 236 2.13 2.72 -10.35
N TRP A 237 2.69 3.47 -9.41
CA TRP A 237 2.48 4.92 -9.26
C TRP A 237 2.80 5.71 -10.55
N GLU A 238 3.64 5.18 -11.44
CA GLU A 238 3.90 5.78 -12.76
C GLU A 238 2.65 5.84 -13.66
N LYS A 239 1.57 5.14 -13.32
CA LYS A 239 0.29 5.17 -14.02
C LYS A 239 -0.62 6.32 -13.61
N LYS A 240 -0.30 7.05 -12.53
CA LYS A 240 -1.07 8.21 -12.06
C LYS A 240 -1.33 9.22 -13.18
N ASP A 241 -0.28 9.67 -13.88
CA ASP A 241 -0.43 10.67 -14.95
C ASP A 241 -1.31 10.14 -16.09
N SER A 242 -1.22 8.84 -16.38
CA SER A 242 -2.11 8.21 -17.34
C SER A 242 -3.55 8.11 -16.84
N LEU A 243 -3.78 7.83 -15.55
CA LEU A 243 -5.12 7.83 -14.97
C LEU A 243 -5.75 9.23 -15.14
N ILE A 244 -5.07 10.26 -14.65
CA ILE A 244 -5.52 11.66 -14.71
C ILE A 244 -5.82 12.07 -16.15
N ALA A 245 -4.91 11.78 -17.09
CA ALA A 245 -5.11 12.13 -18.50
C ALA A 245 -6.28 11.38 -19.16
N LEU A 246 -6.56 10.14 -18.75
CA LEU A 246 -7.69 9.37 -19.29
C LEU A 246 -9.03 9.82 -18.71
N THR A 247 -9.04 10.44 -17.53
CA THR A 247 -10.25 10.82 -16.80
C THR A 247 -10.36 12.33 -16.55
N GLU A 248 -9.66 13.17 -17.30
CA GLU A 248 -9.63 14.62 -17.08
C GLU A 248 -11.03 15.24 -17.10
N SER A 249 -11.83 14.94 -18.12
CA SER A 249 -13.22 15.42 -18.23
C SER A 249 -14.11 14.87 -17.12
N PHE A 250 -13.88 13.64 -16.70
CA PHE A 250 -14.63 12.97 -15.63
C PHE A 250 -14.33 13.61 -14.26
N ILE A 251 -13.06 13.91 -13.96
CA ILE A 251 -12.64 14.64 -12.76
C ILE A 251 -13.27 16.04 -12.72
N ALA A 252 -13.30 16.73 -13.86
CA ALA A 252 -13.98 18.03 -13.95
C ALA A 252 -15.47 17.93 -13.58
N LYS A 253 -16.15 16.87 -14.03
CA LYS A 253 -17.55 16.61 -13.68
C LYS A 253 -17.76 16.27 -12.20
N ILE A 254 -16.86 15.47 -11.62
CA ILE A 254 -16.86 15.22 -10.17
C ILE A 254 -16.74 16.56 -9.43
N ASN A 255 -15.85 17.45 -9.86
CA ASN A 255 -15.63 18.73 -9.18
C ASN A 255 -16.81 19.70 -9.27
N GLU A 256 -17.71 19.55 -10.26
CA GLU A 256 -18.96 20.31 -10.36
C GLU A 256 -19.99 19.90 -9.29
N ASP A 257 -19.91 18.68 -8.75
CA ASP A 257 -20.82 18.13 -7.74
C ASP A 257 -20.14 18.07 -6.36
N GLN A 258 -20.63 18.86 -5.41
CA GLN A 258 -20.05 18.91 -4.08
C GLN A 258 -20.17 17.59 -3.31
N GLU A 259 -21.33 16.95 -3.33
CA GLU A 259 -21.55 15.72 -2.55
C GLU A 259 -20.67 14.59 -3.07
N LEU A 260 -20.57 14.47 -4.39
CA LEU A 260 -19.71 13.49 -5.02
C LEU A 260 -18.23 13.76 -4.78
N ARG A 261 -17.79 15.02 -4.90
CA ARG A 261 -16.40 15.40 -4.62
C ARG A 261 -16.02 15.11 -3.17
N ASP A 262 -16.89 15.46 -2.22
CA ASP A 262 -16.67 15.18 -0.79
C ASP A 262 -16.60 13.66 -0.52
N TYR A 263 -17.39 12.85 -1.23
CA TYR A 263 -17.29 11.38 -1.17
C TYR A 263 -15.94 10.86 -1.70
N ILE A 264 -15.45 11.37 -2.83
CA ILE A 264 -14.13 10.97 -3.37
C ILE A 264 -13.00 11.36 -2.41
N ILE A 265 -13.05 12.58 -1.85
CA ILE A 265 -12.07 13.04 -0.84
C ILE A 265 -12.08 12.10 0.36
N TYR A 266 -13.26 11.78 0.92
CA TYR A 266 -13.38 10.85 2.03
C TYR A 266 -12.73 9.50 1.74
N VAL A 267 -12.99 8.91 0.57
CA VAL A 267 -12.36 7.63 0.18
C VAL A 267 -10.84 7.76 0.09
N LEU A 268 -10.33 8.85 -0.49
CA LEU A 268 -8.89 9.08 -0.60
C LEU A 268 -8.23 9.29 0.77
N ASP A 269 -8.86 10.04 1.68
CA ASP A 269 -8.36 10.25 3.04
C ASP A 269 -8.27 8.93 3.82
N GLU A 270 -9.27 8.06 3.74
CA GLU A 270 -9.21 6.72 4.37
C GLU A 270 -8.02 5.91 3.85
N ASN A 271 -7.76 5.95 2.54
CA ASN A 271 -6.57 5.30 1.96
C ASN A 271 -5.26 5.98 2.43
N TYR A 272 -5.26 7.30 2.63
CA TYR A 272 -4.09 8.03 3.14
C TYR A 272 -3.78 7.59 4.58
N PHE A 273 -4.79 7.52 5.45
CA PHE A 273 -4.63 7.06 6.83
C PHE A 273 -4.13 5.61 6.88
N GLU A 274 -4.65 4.71 6.04
CA GLU A 274 -4.13 3.35 5.95
C GLU A 274 -2.65 3.34 5.54
N ALA A 275 -2.26 4.17 4.56
CA ALA A 275 -0.87 4.29 4.14
C ALA A 275 0.03 4.92 5.24
N GLU A 276 -0.51 5.80 6.07
CA GLU A 276 0.18 6.38 7.23
C GLU A 276 0.43 5.33 8.31
N GLU A 277 -0.59 4.56 8.70
CA GLU A 277 -0.47 3.48 9.69
C GLU A 277 0.57 2.43 9.31
N HIS A 278 0.69 2.14 8.01
CA HIS A 278 1.68 1.20 7.47
C HIS A 278 3.05 1.85 7.15
N GLY A 279 3.18 3.17 7.29
CA GLY A 279 4.41 3.91 6.97
C GLY A 279 4.76 3.94 5.48
N ASP A 280 3.80 3.70 4.57
CA ASP A 280 4.00 3.71 3.13
C ASP A 280 3.98 5.14 2.57
N ILE A 281 5.16 5.77 2.59
CA ILE A 281 5.36 7.14 2.10
C ILE A 281 5.01 7.29 0.61
N LYS A 282 5.17 6.24 -0.21
CA LYS A 282 4.89 6.34 -1.65
C LYS A 282 3.41 6.30 -1.94
N ALA A 283 2.67 5.46 -1.21
CA ALA A 283 1.20 5.49 -1.22
C ALA A 283 0.69 6.86 -0.75
N GLN A 284 1.22 7.39 0.36
CA GLN A 284 0.87 8.73 0.85
C GLN A 284 1.11 9.82 -0.21
N LEU A 285 2.29 9.83 -0.85
CA LEU A 285 2.60 10.77 -1.94
C LEU A 285 1.59 10.66 -3.09
N TYR A 286 1.30 9.44 -3.53
CA TYR A 286 0.35 9.17 -4.60
C TYR A 286 -1.05 9.68 -4.26
N ILE A 287 -1.52 9.43 -3.04
CA ILE A 287 -2.85 9.81 -2.57
C ILE A 287 -2.96 11.33 -2.38
N THR A 288 -1.96 11.97 -1.76
CA THR A 288 -1.93 13.44 -1.63
C THR A 288 -1.97 14.14 -2.99
N GLU A 289 -1.31 13.60 -4.01
CA GLU A 289 -1.41 14.13 -5.37
C GLU A 289 -2.81 14.03 -5.98
N LEU A 290 -3.53 12.96 -5.67
CA LEU A 290 -4.92 12.80 -6.10
C LEU A 290 -5.85 13.72 -5.33
N LEU A 291 -5.67 13.87 -4.01
CA LEU A 291 -6.46 14.79 -3.17
C LEU A 291 -6.38 16.22 -3.70
N MET A 292 -5.19 16.68 -4.11
CA MET A 292 -5.00 18.01 -4.71
C MET A 292 -5.79 18.23 -6.04
N LEU A 293 -6.38 17.19 -6.64
CA LEU A 293 -7.27 17.32 -7.80
C LEU A 293 -8.72 17.68 -7.40
N PHE A 294 -9.09 17.41 -6.16
CA PHE A 294 -10.44 17.56 -5.62
C PHE A 294 -10.51 18.60 -4.49
N GLU A 295 -9.39 18.93 -3.86
CA GLU A 295 -9.32 19.85 -2.74
C GLU A 295 -8.30 20.97 -2.98
N ASP A 296 -8.75 22.21 -2.78
CA ASP A 296 -7.90 23.41 -2.80
C ASP A 296 -7.49 23.78 -1.36
N ASP A 297 -6.71 22.89 -0.72
CA ASP A 297 -6.12 23.12 0.60
C ASP A 297 -4.60 23.37 0.49
N PRO A 298 -4.10 24.59 0.83
CA PRO A 298 -2.68 24.88 0.93
C PRO A 298 -1.88 23.94 1.85
N ASN A 299 -2.52 23.29 2.82
CA ASN A 299 -1.86 22.33 3.70
C ASN A 299 -1.48 21.04 2.95
N LEU A 300 -2.25 20.62 1.94
CA LEU A 300 -1.90 19.46 1.11
C LEU A 300 -0.61 19.70 0.33
N GLU A 301 -0.39 20.92 -0.18
CA GLU A 301 0.86 21.25 -0.88
C GLU A 301 2.07 21.23 0.09
N LEU A 302 1.86 21.67 1.35
CA LEU A 302 2.88 21.61 2.38
C LEU A 302 3.20 20.16 2.77
N GLU A 303 2.16 19.35 2.98
CA GLU A 303 2.31 17.93 3.32
C GLU A 303 2.98 17.15 2.19
N TYR A 304 2.56 17.37 0.94
CA TYR A 304 3.22 16.78 -0.22
C TYR A 304 4.72 17.10 -0.28
N LYS A 305 5.11 18.37 -0.04
CA LYS A 305 6.53 18.77 0.03
C LYS A 305 7.27 18.09 1.18
N LYS A 306 6.62 17.92 2.33
CA LYS A 306 7.17 17.21 3.49
C LYS A 306 7.39 15.74 3.14
N LEU A 307 6.38 15.05 2.62
CA LEU A 307 6.45 13.65 2.17
C LEU A 307 7.55 13.43 1.12
N GLN A 308 7.68 14.32 0.14
CA GLN A 308 8.76 14.26 -0.85
C GLN A 308 10.16 14.36 -0.21
N LEU A 309 10.30 15.16 0.85
CA LEU A 309 11.55 15.24 1.60
C LEU A 309 11.75 13.99 2.44
N THR A 310 10.71 13.48 3.10
CA THR A 310 10.71 12.24 3.88
C THR A 310 11.18 11.07 3.02
N GLU A 311 10.60 10.87 1.83
CA GLU A 311 10.98 9.82 0.88
C GLU A 311 12.46 9.94 0.48
N LYS A 312 12.94 11.15 0.20
CA LYS A 312 14.34 11.39 -0.20
C LYS A 312 15.32 11.08 0.94
N ILE A 313 14.96 11.40 2.17
CA ILE A 313 15.79 11.10 3.35
C ILE A 313 15.73 9.60 3.65
N LEU A 314 14.58 8.96 3.56
CA LEU A 314 14.43 7.50 3.74
C LEU A 314 15.33 6.73 2.76
N ASN A 315 15.31 7.10 1.48
CA ASN A 315 16.24 6.56 0.47
C ASN A 315 17.73 6.81 0.81
N GLU A 316 18.05 7.87 1.55
CA GLU A 316 19.41 8.09 2.08
C GLU A 316 19.71 7.19 3.28
N VAL A 317 18.76 7.00 4.21
CA VAL A 317 18.87 6.08 5.35
C VAL A 317 19.15 4.65 4.86
N ASP A 318 18.41 4.18 3.86
CA ASP A 318 18.64 2.85 3.26
C ASP A 318 20.06 2.72 2.71
N ARG A 319 20.52 3.72 1.95
CA ARG A 319 21.88 3.75 1.42
C ARG A 319 22.96 3.95 2.49
N MET A 320 22.63 4.53 3.64
CA MET A 320 23.52 4.66 4.78
C MET A 320 23.70 3.31 5.48
N SER A 321 22.63 2.52 5.61
CA SER A 321 22.68 1.18 6.23
C SER A 321 23.66 0.24 5.53
N ALA A 322 23.80 0.38 4.21
CA ALA A 322 24.70 -0.41 3.37
C ALA A 322 26.10 0.21 3.20
N ASP A 323 26.43 1.31 3.90
CA ASP A 323 27.69 2.01 3.73
C ASP A 323 28.75 1.60 4.76
N PRO A 324 29.72 0.74 4.40
CA PRO A 324 30.71 0.22 5.36
C PRO A 324 31.71 1.29 5.86
N LYS A 325 31.70 2.48 5.26
CA LYS A 325 32.56 3.61 5.66
C LYS A 325 31.80 4.63 6.51
N LEU A 326 30.51 4.42 6.75
CA LEU A 326 29.75 5.24 7.68
C LEU A 326 29.90 4.65 9.08
N SER A 327 30.25 5.49 10.06
CA SER A 327 30.36 5.04 11.45
C SER A 327 28.99 4.55 11.96
N PRO A 328 28.93 3.43 12.70
CA PRO A 328 27.69 2.94 13.32
C PRO A 328 26.98 4.02 14.17
N TYR A 329 27.75 4.83 14.91
CA TYR A 329 27.19 5.91 15.73
C TYR A 329 26.49 6.99 14.88
N ILE A 330 27.06 7.33 13.73
CA ILE A 330 26.51 8.35 12.82
C ILE A 330 25.29 7.83 12.08
N PHE A 331 25.31 6.58 11.64
CA PHE A 331 24.12 5.92 11.08
C PHE A 331 22.97 5.93 12.08
N TYR A 332 23.20 5.38 13.29
CA TYR A 332 22.20 5.33 14.36
C TYR A 332 21.63 6.70 14.69
N THR A 333 22.50 7.69 14.90
CA THR A 333 22.06 9.05 15.24
C THR A 333 21.21 9.65 14.12
N GLY A 334 21.56 9.36 12.86
CA GLY A 334 20.84 9.87 11.68
C GLY A 334 19.46 9.25 11.54
N SER A 335 19.37 7.93 11.64
CA SER A 335 18.10 7.21 11.62
C SER A 335 17.17 7.71 12.71
N ARG A 336 17.67 7.86 13.95
CA ARG A 336 16.88 8.40 15.06
C ARG A 336 16.39 9.83 14.82
N LEU A 337 17.27 10.72 14.33
CA LEU A 337 16.88 12.10 14.02
C LEU A 337 15.80 12.13 12.94
N PHE A 338 15.91 11.26 11.93
CA PHE A 338 14.94 11.13 10.87
C PHE A 338 13.58 10.63 11.37
N PHE A 339 13.52 9.49 12.07
CA PHE A 339 12.24 8.94 12.53
C PHE A 339 11.52 9.87 13.52
N ASN A 340 12.26 10.50 14.44
CA ASN A 340 11.67 11.48 15.35
C ASN A 340 11.13 12.72 14.64
N TRP A 341 11.73 13.11 13.52
CA TRP A 341 11.29 14.26 12.72
C TRP A 341 10.12 13.91 11.79
N ALA A 342 10.11 12.70 11.24
CA ALA A 342 9.10 12.28 10.26
C ALA A 342 7.78 11.85 10.92
N TYR A 343 7.84 11.19 12.09
CA TYR A 343 6.70 10.49 12.69
C TYR A 343 6.60 10.80 14.19
N GLU A 344 6.38 12.07 14.55
CA GLU A 344 6.24 12.55 15.94
C GLU A 344 5.68 11.44 16.86
N GLU A 345 6.52 10.86 17.74
CA GLU A 345 6.22 9.77 18.71
C GLU A 345 6.61 8.30 18.38
N LEU A 346 7.28 7.98 17.28
CA LEU A 346 7.82 6.61 17.11
C LEU A 346 9.07 6.36 17.96
N ASP A 347 9.07 5.26 18.74
CA ASP A 347 10.27 4.76 19.41
C ASP A 347 11.25 4.26 18.34
N PRO A 348 12.43 4.89 18.18
CA PRO A 348 13.44 4.45 17.23
C PRO A 348 13.74 2.95 17.39
N GLU A 349 13.61 2.40 18.61
CA GLU A 349 13.81 0.99 18.96
C GLU A 349 13.03 -0.02 18.10
N THR A 350 12.00 0.43 17.39
CA THR A 350 11.14 -0.42 16.56
C THR A 350 11.64 -0.66 15.12
N PHE A 351 12.53 0.17 14.56
CA PHE A 351 12.87 0.14 13.12
C PHE A 351 14.30 -0.33 12.78
N VAL A 352 15.19 -0.46 13.77
CA VAL A 352 16.60 -0.81 13.55
C VAL A 352 17.04 -1.79 14.64
N ASP A 353 17.89 -2.78 14.34
CA ASP A 353 18.49 -3.59 15.42
C ASP A 353 19.53 -2.76 16.18
N PHE A 354 19.28 -2.50 17.46
CA PHE A 354 20.10 -1.59 18.25
C PHE A 354 21.30 -2.27 18.89
N PRO A 355 22.53 -1.72 18.74
CA PRO A 355 23.65 -2.12 19.57
C PRO A 355 23.31 -1.85 21.04
N ASP A 356 23.77 -2.73 21.94
CA ASP A 356 23.60 -2.47 23.37
C ASP A 356 24.23 -1.12 23.78
N LYS A 357 23.79 -0.59 24.93
CA LYS A 357 24.20 0.71 25.44
C LYS A 357 25.73 0.86 25.57
N TYR A 358 26.45 -0.22 25.81
CA TYR A 358 27.91 -0.22 25.95
C TYR A 358 28.60 -0.12 24.59
N ALA A 359 28.14 -0.89 23.59
CA ALA A 359 28.60 -0.78 22.21
C ALA A 359 28.38 0.63 21.65
N MET A 360 27.22 1.22 21.93
CA MET A 360 26.90 2.58 21.50
C MET A 360 27.84 3.64 22.10
N GLN A 361 28.18 3.50 23.38
CA GLN A 361 29.14 4.40 24.04
C GLN A 361 30.54 4.30 23.39
N ASN A 362 30.99 3.08 23.08
CA ASN A 362 32.27 2.87 22.41
C ASN A 362 32.30 3.55 21.03
N PHE A 363 31.25 3.35 20.21
CA PHE A 363 31.18 3.97 18.89
C PHE A 363 31.12 5.51 18.97
N LYS A 364 30.47 6.06 20.00
CA LYS A 364 30.42 7.51 20.24
C LYS A 364 31.82 8.12 20.48
N GLU A 365 32.71 7.37 21.13
CA GLU A 365 34.07 7.80 21.46
C GLU A 365 35.08 7.62 20.30
N GLU A 366 34.67 7.03 19.18
CA GLU A 366 35.48 6.94 17.95
C GLU A 366 35.54 8.29 17.20
N TYR A 367 35.96 9.36 17.87
CA TYR A 367 35.88 10.75 17.39
C TYR A 367 36.47 11.00 15.99
N SER A 368 37.58 10.32 15.64
CA SER A 368 38.17 10.45 14.29
C SER A 368 37.28 9.82 13.21
N ALA A 369 36.74 8.63 13.47
CA ALA A 369 35.83 7.95 12.56
C ALA A 369 34.52 8.74 12.42
N ASN A 370 33.95 9.21 13.54
CA ASN A 370 32.74 10.01 13.57
C ASN A 370 32.91 11.35 12.81
N LEU A 371 34.04 12.05 12.98
CA LEU A 371 34.32 13.27 12.24
C LEU A 371 34.44 13.03 10.72
N GLN A 372 35.04 11.91 10.30
CA GLN A 372 35.09 11.53 8.89
C GLN A 372 33.72 11.12 8.35
N ALA A 373 32.93 10.41 9.15
CA ALA A 373 31.57 10.02 8.83
C ALA A 373 30.63 11.23 8.66
N VAL A 374 30.74 12.28 9.49
CA VAL A 374 29.98 13.53 9.28
C VAL A 374 30.37 14.23 7.97
N LYS A 375 31.67 14.26 7.61
CA LYS A 375 32.10 14.79 6.29
C LYS A 375 31.54 13.95 5.15
N ARG A 376 31.43 12.64 5.35
CA ARG A 376 30.86 11.70 4.39
C ARG A 376 29.35 11.91 4.23
N LEU A 377 28.61 12.13 5.32
CA LEU A 377 27.19 12.53 5.30
C LEU A 377 26.98 13.73 4.37
N LYS A 378 27.68 14.83 4.64
CA LYS A 378 27.59 16.06 3.83
C LYS A 378 27.81 15.83 2.34
N LYS A 379 28.65 14.88 1.95
CA LYS A 379 29.00 14.61 0.55
C LYS A 379 28.08 13.60 -0.14
N LYS A 380 27.67 12.54 0.55
CA LYS A 380 26.96 11.39 -0.03
C LYS A 380 25.47 11.34 0.31
N TYR A 381 25.10 11.99 1.41
CA TYR A 381 23.76 11.98 2.01
C TYR A 381 23.36 13.44 2.32
N PRO A 382 23.28 14.31 1.30
CA PRO A 382 23.06 15.73 1.50
C PRO A 382 21.70 16.04 2.12
N ARG A 383 20.64 15.26 1.86
CA ARG A 383 19.32 15.52 2.46
C ARG A 383 19.35 15.25 3.96
N MET A 384 19.89 14.12 4.38
CA MET A 384 20.14 13.79 5.78
C MET A 384 21.03 14.84 6.46
N TYR A 385 22.09 15.31 5.79
CA TYR A 385 22.97 16.32 6.36
C TYR A 385 22.30 17.70 6.47
N ASP A 386 21.61 18.16 5.43
CA ASP A 386 21.03 19.50 5.39
C ASP A 386 19.83 19.62 6.33
N THR A 387 18.97 18.60 6.40
CA THR A 387 17.81 18.58 7.32
C THR A 387 18.24 18.65 8.79
N PHE A 388 19.32 17.95 9.15
CA PHE A 388 19.80 17.88 10.55
C PHE A 388 21.15 18.56 10.78
N ARG A 389 21.46 19.59 9.98
CA ARG A 389 22.77 20.25 9.95
C ARG A 389 23.28 20.64 11.34
N ASN A 390 22.41 21.23 12.15
CA ASN A 390 22.76 21.71 13.48
C ASN A 390 23.25 20.56 14.39
N GLU A 391 22.62 19.39 14.31
CA GLU A 391 23.01 18.22 15.10
C GLU A 391 24.34 17.63 14.62
N TRP A 392 24.56 17.59 13.30
CA TRP A 392 25.82 17.14 12.74
C TRP A 392 27.00 18.06 13.06
N ASP A 393 26.78 19.36 13.02
CA ASP A 393 27.82 20.35 13.32
C ASP A 393 28.21 20.33 14.80
N LYS A 394 27.25 20.10 15.72
CA LYS A 394 27.51 19.86 17.14
C LYS A 394 28.38 18.62 17.35
N ILE A 395 28.03 17.49 16.71
CA ILE A 395 28.80 16.25 16.79
C ILE A 395 30.23 16.46 16.25
N ALA A 396 30.36 17.11 15.10
CA ALA A 396 31.66 17.40 14.50
C ALA A 396 32.53 18.32 15.38
N ALA A 397 31.94 19.35 15.99
CA ALA A 397 32.63 20.25 16.91
C ALA A 397 33.15 19.48 18.15
N ASN A 398 32.30 18.67 18.78
CA ASN A 398 32.69 17.84 19.91
C ASN A 398 33.81 16.85 19.55
N CYS A 399 33.73 16.19 18.38
CA CYS A 399 34.80 15.30 17.93
C CYS A 399 36.15 16.04 17.77
N ARG A 400 36.16 17.25 17.21
CA ARG A 400 37.39 18.05 17.07
C ARG A 400 37.98 18.43 18.43
N GLU A 401 37.12 18.85 19.36
CA GLU A 401 37.54 19.19 20.72
C GLU A 401 38.16 17.99 21.44
N GLN A 402 37.50 16.84 21.40
CA GLN A 402 37.99 15.62 22.07
C GLN A 402 39.30 15.11 21.45
N LEU A 403 39.45 15.20 20.13
CA LEU A 403 40.71 14.88 19.45
C LEU A 403 41.85 15.83 19.86
N ASN A 404 41.58 17.13 19.95
CA ASN A 404 42.55 18.12 20.42
C ASN A 404 42.96 17.86 21.87
N ASN A 405 41.99 17.60 22.76
CA ASN A 405 42.26 17.29 24.17
C ASN A 405 43.08 16.00 24.32
N ARG A 406 42.78 14.97 23.52
CA ARG A 406 43.55 13.72 23.50
C ARG A 406 44.98 13.96 23.04
N GLN A 407 45.19 14.75 22.00
CA GLN A 407 46.53 15.15 21.54
C GLN A 407 47.30 15.89 22.63
N LEU A 408 46.69 16.91 23.25
CA LEU A 408 47.30 17.65 24.37
C LEU A 408 47.69 16.71 25.52
N SER A 409 46.80 15.81 25.92
CA SER A 409 47.10 14.84 26.99
C SER A 409 48.26 13.89 26.65
N LEU A 410 48.41 13.51 25.37
CA LEU A 410 49.53 12.69 24.90
C LEU A 410 50.84 13.48 24.92
N PHE A 411 50.82 14.75 24.50
CA PHE A 411 51.97 15.64 24.60
C PHE A 411 52.38 15.86 26.07
N GLU A 412 51.44 16.06 26.98
CA GLU A 412 51.72 16.21 28.42
C GLU A 412 52.29 14.93 29.03
N LYS A 413 51.76 13.75 28.67
CA LYS A 413 52.31 12.47 29.10
C LYS A 413 53.73 12.27 28.58
N GLN A 414 53.97 12.56 27.30
CA GLN A 414 55.31 12.49 26.72
C GLN A 414 56.28 13.43 27.44
N ARG A 415 55.87 14.68 27.69
CA ARG A 415 56.68 15.66 28.42
C ARG A 415 57.03 15.20 29.84
N LYS A 416 56.11 14.53 30.54
CA LYS A 416 56.37 13.95 31.87
C LYS A 416 57.36 12.78 31.80
N VAL A 417 57.25 11.92 30.79
CA VAL A 417 58.21 10.83 30.54
C VAL A 417 59.60 11.39 30.23
N ASP A 418 59.68 12.42 29.40
CA ASP A 418 60.94 13.09 29.06
C ASP A 418 61.55 13.78 30.29
N GLN A 419 60.74 14.47 31.10
CA GLN A 419 61.21 15.06 32.37
C GLN A 419 61.67 14.01 33.39
N ASP A 420 60.96 12.89 33.52
CA ASP A 420 61.38 11.79 34.41
C ASP A 420 62.66 11.09 33.90
N SER A 421 62.87 11.06 32.58
CA SER A 421 64.11 10.57 31.95
C SER A 421 65.28 11.52 32.25
N ASP A 422 65.11 12.83 32.03
CA ASP A 422 66.11 13.85 32.32
C ASP A 422 66.50 13.86 33.81
N TYR A 423 65.52 13.71 34.72
CA TYR A 423 65.78 13.59 36.16
C TYR A 423 66.56 12.32 36.52
N LYS A 424 66.31 11.19 35.86
CA LYS A 424 67.12 9.97 36.04
C LYS A 424 68.53 10.14 35.51
N GLU A 425 68.71 10.85 34.40
CA GLU A 425 70.03 11.13 33.83
C GLU A 425 70.85 12.07 34.75
N LEU A 426 70.21 13.11 35.29
CA LEU A 426 70.79 14.01 36.31
C LEU A 426 71.08 13.31 37.64
N ALA A 427 70.20 12.39 38.10
CA ALA A 427 70.39 11.62 39.33
C ALA A 427 71.44 10.50 39.20
N SER A 428 71.75 10.04 37.98
CA SER A 428 72.78 9.02 37.73
C SER A 428 74.23 9.51 37.93
N GLY A 429 74.42 10.82 38.15
CA GLY A 429 75.59 11.33 38.85
C GLY A 429 76.95 10.89 38.31
N GLN A 430 77.15 10.79 37.00
CA GLN A 430 78.50 10.75 36.44
C GLN A 430 79.01 12.18 36.18
N ILE A 431 79.59 12.77 37.23
CA ILE A 431 80.55 13.86 37.05
C ILE A 431 81.73 13.28 36.28
N VAL A 432 81.78 13.51 34.96
CA VAL A 432 82.95 13.18 34.15
C VAL A 432 84.10 14.05 34.65
N SER A 433 85.00 13.46 35.46
CA SER A 433 86.21 14.14 35.88
C SER A 433 87.05 14.43 34.64
N LYS A 434 87.23 15.71 34.28
CA LYS A 434 88.20 16.09 33.25
C LYS A 434 89.57 15.54 33.66
N ASN A 435 90.14 14.68 32.81
CA ASN A 435 91.46 14.06 32.98
C ASN A 435 92.47 15.08 33.53
N LYS A 436 92.95 14.84 34.75
CA LYS A 436 94.06 15.61 35.32
C LYS A 436 95.32 15.27 34.52
N VAL A 437 95.81 16.21 33.72
CA VAL A 437 97.11 16.09 33.03
C VAL A 437 98.21 15.86 34.08
N GLY A 438 98.96 14.77 33.94
CA GLY A 438 100.05 14.41 34.83
C GLY A 438 101.22 15.38 34.70
N ARG A 439 101.92 15.65 35.81
CA ARG A 439 103.06 16.59 35.87
C ARG A 439 104.14 16.32 34.82
N ASN A 440 104.33 15.06 34.42
CA ASN A 440 105.34 14.64 33.45
C ASN A 440 104.80 14.44 32.01
N ASP A 441 103.49 14.57 31.80
CA ASP A 441 102.85 14.36 30.49
C ASP A 441 103.15 15.53 29.54
N PRO A 442 103.03 15.33 28.21
CA PRO A 442 103.09 16.41 27.24
C PRO A 442 102.10 17.54 27.58
N CYS A 443 102.58 18.78 27.56
CA CYS A 443 101.74 19.92 27.93
C CYS A 443 100.65 20.17 26.88
N PRO A 444 99.36 20.28 27.26
CA PRO A 444 98.24 20.39 26.33
C PRO A 444 98.20 21.71 25.54
N CYS A 445 99.08 22.69 25.83
CA CYS A 445 99.19 23.92 25.05
C CYS A 445 99.98 23.77 23.74
N GLY A 446 100.44 22.56 23.40
CA GLY A 446 101.16 22.29 22.16
C GLY A 446 102.63 22.70 22.15
N SER A 447 103.22 23.04 23.30
CA SER A 447 104.61 23.52 23.38
C SER A 447 105.69 22.45 23.21
N GLY A 448 105.33 21.17 23.13
CA GLY A 448 106.26 20.03 23.08
C GLY A 448 107.03 19.75 24.39
N LYS A 449 106.82 20.53 25.46
CA LYS A 449 107.47 20.35 26.77
C LYS A 449 106.58 19.57 27.74
N LYS A 450 107.15 18.91 28.76
CA LYS A 450 106.40 18.28 29.87
C LYS A 450 105.59 19.35 30.64
N TYR A 451 104.39 19.02 31.12
CA TYR A 451 103.46 19.96 31.79
C TYR A 451 104.13 20.73 32.93
N LYS A 452 104.95 20.06 33.77
CA LYS A 452 105.72 20.69 34.86
C LYS A 452 106.72 21.76 34.43
N LYS A 453 107.22 21.71 33.18
CA LYS A 453 108.21 22.65 32.63
C LYS A 453 107.57 23.71 31.71
N CYS A 454 106.24 23.76 31.62
CA CYS A 454 105.53 24.67 30.74
C CYS A 454 104.43 25.45 31.49
N CYS A 455 103.21 24.94 31.53
CA CYS A 455 102.07 25.67 32.10
C CYS A 455 101.93 25.53 33.62
N LEU A 456 102.70 24.65 34.27
CA LEU A 456 102.65 24.47 35.73
C LEU A 456 103.56 25.44 36.51
N ASN A 457 104.65 25.90 35.89
CA ASN A 457 105.65 26.80 36.50
C ASN A 457 105.59 28.21 35.89
N LYS A 458 104.42 28.61 35.37
CA LYS A 458 104.18 29.99 34.96
C LYS A 458 103.69 30.82 36.14
#